data_AF-A0A2N7PXC0-F1
#
_entry.id   AF-A0A2N7PXC0-F1
#
_cell.length_a   1.000
_cell.length_b   1.000
_cell.length_c   1.000
_cell.angle_alpha   90.00
_cell.angle_beta   90.00
_cell.angle_gamma   90.00
#
_symmetry.space_group_name_H-M   'P 1'
#
loop_
_entity.id
_entity.type
_entity.pdbx_description
1 polymer ?
#
loop_
_entity_poly.entity_id
_entity_poly.type
_entity_poly.pdbx_seq_one_letter_code
_entity_poly.pdbx_strand_id
1 'polypeptide(L)'
;MKQEVLDFFKLSDDPFRLTPDLDFYFPSRSHTQILDILKYFFESNEAFAVVVGEVGCGKTMLIRMLLENIPENFETAVLISPILQPKELILAILYDLGVKTDSELNLDVLLRQFQDYLIQLSQNRKKLAIIIDEAQDLPNETLEQLRLLSNIETTKNKLMQILLVGQPELNNKLSSYAMRQLRQRISIYESLDQLSKQEALHYILFRLSKVQKGDLSFTNVALKTIAKSSLGIPRLINTICSRSLFIAYSLNTNRINFAIVKEALQSLNIKLRFGF
;
A
#
# COMPACT_ATOMS: atom_id res chain seq x y z
N MET A 1 -24.08 15.65 7.53
CA MET A 1 -24.32 14.18 7.53
C MET A 1 -23.14 13.36 8.07
N LYS A 2 -21.92 13.34 7.49
CA LYS A 2 -20.80 12.56 8.07
C LYS A 2 -20.40 13.07 9.47
N GLN A 3 -20.31 14.38 9.66
CA GLN A 3 -20.01 14.99 10.95
C GLN A 3 -21.08 14.66 12.02
N GLU A 4 -22.37 14.75 11.65
CA GLU A 4 -23.49 14.41 12.55
C GLU A 4 -23.40 12.97 13.09
N VAL A 5 -22.96 12.01 12.26
CA VAL A 5 -22.74 10.62 12.71
C VAL A 5 -21.64 10.56 13.76
N LEU A 6 -20.52 11.27 13.55
CA LEU A 6 -19.42 11.31 14.52
C LEU A 6 -19.87 11.95 15.83
N ASP A 7 -20.57 13.07 15.76
CA ASP A 7 -21.08 13.81 16.91
C ASP A 7 -22.07 12.95 17.73
N PHE A 8 -22.97 12.24 17.05
CA PHE A 8 -23.93 11.32 17.68
C PHE A 8 -23.23 10.25 18.53
N PHE A 9 -22.16 9.64 18.00
CA PHE A 9 -21.37 8.62 18.70
C PHE A 9 -20.29 9.20 19.62
N LYS A 10 -20.18 10.54 19.71
CA LYS A 10 -19.11 11.26 20.42
C LYS A 10 -17.72 10.78 20.01
N LEU A 11 -17.52 10.61 18.70
CA LEU A 11 -16.26 10.19 18.13
C LEU A 11 -15.34 11.40 17.96
N SER A 12 -14.14 11.34 18.54
CA SER A 12 -13.13 12.40 18.36
C SER A 12 -12.59 12.46 16.93
N ASP A 13 -12.64 11.33 16.22
CA ASP A 13 -12.29 11.24 14.82
C ASP A 13 -13.00 10.04 14.13
N ASP A 14 -12.95 9.93 12.80
CA ASP A 14 -13.52 8.81 12.04
C ASP A 14 -12.60 7.56 12.08
N PRO A 15 -12.93 6.51 12.86
CA PRO A 15 -12.09 5.32 12.98
C PRO A 15 -12.09 4.45 11.71
N PHE A 16 -13.06 4.60 10.82
CA PHE A 16 -13.22 3.75 9.64
C PHE A 16 -13.07 4.52 8.33
N ARG A 17 -12.36 5.66 8.37
CA ARG A 17 -11.92 6.38 7.17
C ARG A 17 -11.21 5.44 6.20
N LEU A 18 -11.48 5.65 4.91
CA LEU A 18 -10.83 4.91 3.83
C LEU A 18 -9.47 5.48 3.45
N THR A 19 -9.25 6.78 3.71
CA THR A 19 -7.98 7.44 3.48
C THR A 19 -6.91 6.82 4.39
N PRO A 20 -5.75 6.40 3.86
CA PRO A 20 -4.65 5.88 4.66
C PRO A 20 -4.14 6.94 5.65
N ASP A 21 -4.09 6.57 6.92
CA ASP A 21 -3.63 7.38 8.04
C ASP A 21 -2.77 6.52 8.99
N LEU A 22 -1.55 6.98 9.27
CA LEU A 22 -0.55 6.25 10.06
C LEU A 22 -0.99 6.05 11.51
N ASP A 23 -1.79 6.96 12.07
CA ASP A 23 -2.31 6.82 13.44
C ASP A 23 -3.22 5.59 13.60
N PHE A 24 -3.82 5.16 12.48
CA PHE A 24 -4.68 3.98 12.36
C PHE A 24 -3.99 2.79 11.71
N TYR A 25 -2.66 2.78 11.63
CA TYR A 25 -1.89 1.61 11.21
C TYR A 25 -2.06 0.46 12.20
N PHE A 26 -2.59 -0.66 11.70
CA PHE A 26 -2.69 -1.90 12.46
C PHE A 26 -1.56 -2.85 12.01
N PRO A 27 -0.64 -3.23 12.90
CA PRO A 27 0.48 -4.11 12.57
C PRO A 27 0.00 -5.57 12.47
N SER A 28 -0.64 -5.91 11.34
CA SER A 28 -0.97 -7.32 11.06
C SER A 28 0.29 -8.14 10.89
N ARG A 29 0.19 -9.46 11.08
CA ARG A 29 1.33 -10.37 10.93
C ARG A 29 2.01 -10.19 9.56
N SER A 30 1.23 -10.15 8.49
CA SER A 30 1.76 -10.00 7.12
C SER A 30 2.42 -8.63 6.92
N HIS A 31 1.85 -7.53 7.43
CA HIS A 31 2.52 -6.22 7.34
C HIS A 31 3.86 -6.21 8.08
N THR A 32 3.90 -6.70 9.33
CA THR A 32 5.12 -6.70 10.13
C THR A 32 6.21 -7.54 9.47
N GLN A 33 5.88 -8.74 8.99
CA GLN A 33 6.81 -9.62 8.30
C GLN A 33 7.39 -8.97 7.03
N ILE A 34 6.53 -8.35 6.20
CA ILE A 34 6.99 -7.71 4.97
C ILE A 34 7.84 -6.48 5.28
N LEU A 35 7.48 -5.66 6.28
CA LEU A 35 8.30 -4.52 6.69
C LEU A 35 9.70 -4.95 7.15
N ASP A 36 9.81 -6.05 7.90
CA ASP A 36 11.11 -6.56 8.34
C ASP A 36 11.96 -7.07 7.16
N ILE A 37 11.34 -7.75 6.19
CA ILE A 37 12.00 -8.19 4.96
C ILE A 37 12.43 -7.00 4.10
N LEU A 38 11.61 -5.97 3.99
CA LEU A 38 11.95 -4.75 3.24
C LEU A 38 13.04 -3.94 3.94
N LYS A 39 13.12 -3.93 5.28
CA LYS A 39 14.28 -3.34 5.98
C LYS A 39 15.56 -4.06 5.60
N TYR A 40 15.55 -5.40 5.63
CA TYR A 40 16.69 -6.19 5.15
C TYR A 40 17.02 -5.89 3.68
N PHE A 41 16.02 -5.71 2.81
CA PHE A 41 16.23 -5.31 1.42
C PHE A 41 17.01 -4.00 1.29
N PHE A 42 16.66 -2.96 2.04
CA PHE A 42 17.35 -1.66 1.96
C PHE A 42 18.77 -1.69 2.56
N GLU A 43 19.00 -2.58 3.53
CA GLU A 43 20.34 -2.84 4.05
C GLU A 43 21.19 -3.70 3.11
N SER A 44 20.55 -4.51 2.27
CA SER A 44 21.21 -5.32 1.26
C SER A 44 21.64 -4.48 0.04
N ASN A 45 22.40 -5.10 -0.87
CA ASN A 45 22.74 -4.52 -2.17
C ASN A 45 21.93 -5.15 -3.30
N GLU A 46 20.72 -5.62 -3.00
CA GLU A 46 19.82 -6.23 -3.98
C GLU A 46 19.06 -5.17 -4.77
N ALA A 47 18.80 -5.42 -6.05
CA ALA A 47 18.27 -4.40 -6.95
C ALA A 47 16.73 -4.28 -6.91
N PHE A 48 16.02 -5.38 -6.72
CA PHE A 48 14.55 -5.40 -6.80
C PHE A 48 13.89 -6.22 -5.71
N ALA A 49 12.82 -5.66 -5.16
CA ALA A 49 11.83 -6.35 -4.34
C ALA A 49 10.43 -6.19 -4.95
N VAL A 50 9.59 -7.20 -4.77
CA VAL A 50 8.19 -7.19 -5.21
C VAL A 50 7.29 -7.53 -4.04
N VAL A 51 6.26 -6.70 -3.84
CA VAL A 51 5.17 -6.98 -2.90
C VAL A 51 3.85 -6.95 -3.66
N VAL A 52 3.14 -8.08 -3.69
CA VAL A 52 1.79 -8.13 -4.23
C VAL A 52 0.75 -8.23 -3.13
N GLY A 53 -0.47 -7.79 -3.39
CA GLY A 53 -1.59 -8.02 -2.47
C GLY A 53 -2.91 -7.60 -3.09
N GLU A 54 -4.00 -8.22 -2.65
CA GLU A 54 -5.33 -7.88 -3.14
C GLU A 54 -5.68 -6.39 -2.93
N VAL A 55 -6.66 -5.92 -3.70
CA VAL A 55 -7.15 -4.54 -3.58
C VAL A 55 -7.68 -4.30 -2.17
N GLY A 56 -7.18 -3.25 -1.53
CA GLY A 56 -7.62 -2.86 -0.19
C GLY A 56 -6.97 -3.61 0.97
N CYS A 57 -5.97 -4.47 0.73
CA CYS A 57 -5.19 -5.16 1.78
C CYS A 57 -4.28 -4.24 2.61
N GLY A 58 -4.02 -3.01 2.16
CA GLY A 58 -3.16 -2.06 2.87
C GLY A 58 -1.80 -1.80 2.21
N LYS A 59 -1.61 -2.14 0.93
CA LYS A 59 -0.37 -1.84 0.18
C LYS A 59 0.11 -0.39 0.32
N THR A 60 -0.77 0.58 0.12
CA THR A 60 -0.45 2.00 0.32
C THR A 60 -0.11 2.33 1.78
N MET A 61 -0.71 1.64 2.75
CA MET A 61 -0.35 1.80 4.17
C MET A 61 1.03 1.21 4.46
N LEU A 62 1.36 0.05 3.87
CA LEU A 62 2.67 -0.57 3.93
C LEU A 62 3.75 0.37 3.38
N ILE A 63 3.52 1.00 2.21
CA ILE A 63 4.44 1.98 1.63
C ILE A 63 4.65 3.16 2.56
N ARG A 64 3.58 3.74 3.13
CA ARG A 64 3.69 4.86 4.08
C ARG A 64 4.50 4.46 5.31
N MET A 65 4.20 3.31 5.91
CA MET A 65 4.97 2.80 7.06
C MET A 65 6.44 2.53 6.70
N LEU A 66 6.71 2.05 5.49
CA LEU A 66 8.07 1.84 5.02
C LEU A 66 8.83 3.17 4.90
N LEU A 67 8.21 4.20 4.34
CA LEU A 67 8.81 5.53 4.19
C LEU A 67 9.18 6.17 5.53
N GLU A 68 8.35 5.98 6.57
CA GLU A 68 8.67 6.43 7.94
C GLU A 68 9.89 5.72 8.55
N ASN A 69 10.26 4.55 8.02
CA ASN A 69 11.32 3.70 8.56
C ASN A 69 12.45 3.45 7.55
N ILE A 70 12.47 4.18 6.43
CA ILE A 70 13.49 3.97 5.41
C ILE A 70 14.84 4.49 5.94
N PRO A 71 15.96 3.78 5.71
CA PRO A 71 17.24 4.25 6.22
C PRO A 71 17.61 5.64 5.67
N GLU A 72 18.16 6.51 6.53
CA GLU A 72 18.45 7.93 6.19
C GLU A 72 19.41 8.12 4.99
N ASN A 73 20.18 7.08 4.66
CA ASN A 73 21.05 7.08 3.50
C ASN A 73 20.31 6.79 2.17
N PHE A 74 18.98 6.71 2.18
CA PHE A 74 18.17 6.63 0.97
C PHE A 74 17.48 7.96 0.69
N GLU A 75 17.56 8.37 -0.57
CA GLU A 75 16.58 9.28 -1.15
C GLU A 75 15.47 8.45 -1.79
N THR A 76 14.23 8.91 -1.72
CA THR A 76 13.07 8.16 -2.19
C THR A 76 12.42 8.85 -3.37
N ALA A 77 12.11 8.08 -4.40
CA ALA A 77 11.14 8.46 -5.43
C ALA A 77 9.91 7.54 -5.32
N VAL A 78 8.71 8.11 -5.13
CA VAL A 78 7.46 7.34 -4.94
C VAL A 78 6.48 7.63 -6.07
N LEU A 79 6.18 6.62 -6.87
CA LEU A 79 5.24 6.70 -7.97
C LEU A 79 3.96 5.96 -7.61
N ILE A 80 2.83 6.68 -7.55
CA ILE A 80 1.52 6.11 -7.22
C ILE A 80 0.68 6.02 -8.50
N SER A 81 0.16 4.82 -8.80
CA SER A 81 -0.70 4.55 -9.96
C SER A 81 -0.12 5.01 -11.32
N PRO A 82 1.13 4.66 -11.66
CA PRO A 82 1.74 5.09 -12.91
C PRO A 82 1.28 4.22 -14.08
N ILE A 83 0.53 4.80 -15.02
CA ILE A 83 0.40 4.28 -16.39
C ILE A 83 1.40 5.05 -17.25
N LEU A 84 2.70 4.77 -17.07
CA LEU A 84 3.79 5.58 -17.62
C LEU A 84 4.62 4.77 -18.63
N GLN A 85 4.83 5.36 -19.80
CA GLN A 85 5.83 4.91 -20.78
C GLN A 85 7.26 5.17 -20.26
N PRO A 86 8.31 4.55 -20.84
CA PRO A 86 9.68 4.68 -20.35
C PRO A 86 10.16 6.12 -20.12
N LYS A 87 9.86 7.04 -21.06
CA LYS A 87 10.20 8.47 -20.92
C LYS A 87 9.46 9.13 -19.75
N GLU A 88 8.18 8.86 -19.62
CA GLU A 88 7.32 9.45 -18.61
C GLU A 88 7.70 8.97 -17.21
N LEU A 89 8.10 7.70 -17.08
CA LEU A 89 8.65 7.13 -15.85
C LEU A 89 9.88 7.93 -15.38
N ILE A 90 10.86 8.14 -16.26
CA ILE A 90 12.09 8.86 -15.88
C ILE A 90 11.80 10.30 -15.51
N LEU A 91 10.93 10.97 -16.27
CA LEU A 91 10.45 12.31 -15.92
C LEU A 91 9.82 12.32 -14.53
N ALA A 92 8.88 11.42 -14.25
CA ALA A 92 8.19 11.36 -12.96
C ALA A 92 9.16 11.13 -11.80
N ILE A 93 10.16 10.25 -11.97
CA ILE A 93 11.21 10.03 -10.97
C ILE A 93 12.03 11.31 -10.74
N LEU A 94 12.49 11.96 -11.80
CA LEU A 94 13.28 13.20 -11.69
C LEU A 94 12.48 14.33 -11.04
N TYR A 95 11.18 14.45 -11.36
CA TYR A 95 10.28 15.43 -10.73
C TYR A 95 10.11 15.17 -9.24
N ASP A 96 9.89 13.92 -8.83
CA ASP A 96 9.73 13.56 -7.40
C ASP A 96 11.01 13.81 -6.60
N LEU A 97 12.17 13.63 -7.25
CA LEU A 97 13.49 13.95 -6.70
C LEU A 97 13.83 15.45 -6.72
N GLY A 98 12.92 16.31 -7.21
CA GLY A 98 13.14 17.76 -7.28
C GLY A 98 14.17 18.20 -8.32
N VAL A 99 14.53 17.32 -9.27
CA VAL A 99 15.46 17.64 -10.36
C VAL A 99 14.74 18.45 -11.42
N LYS A 100 15.27 19.64 -11.74
CA LYS A 100 14.73 20.46 -12.82
C LYS A 100 15.02 19.79 -14.16
N THR A 101 13.97 19.43 -14.86
CA THR A 101 14.06 18.69 -16.12
C THR A 101 13.05 19.26 -17.12
N ASP A 102 13.50 19.43 -18.36
CA ASP A 102 12.63 19.81 -19.48
C ASP A 102 11.92 18.55 -20.02
N SER A 103 10.59 18.58 -20.05
CA SER A 103 9.76 17.48 -20.54
C SER A 103 9.91 17.19 -22.04
N GLU A 104 10.41 18.15 -22.82
CA GLU A 104 10.62 17.97 -24.26
C GLU A 104 11.85 17.13 -24.59
N LEU A 105 12.77 16.96 -23.62
CA LEU A 105 13.99 16.17 -23.79
C LEU A 105 13.68 14.73 -24.22
N ASN A 106 14.54 14.18 -25.08
CA ASN A 106 14.43 12.78 -25.46
C ASN A 106 14.87 11.86 -24.31
N LEU A 107 14.50 10.58 -24.41
CA LEU A 107 14.78 9.60 -23.37
C LEU A 107 16.29 9.48 -23.08
N ASP A 108 17.15 9.51 -24.09
CA ASP A 108 18.61 9.36 -23.91
C ASP A 108 19.23 10.51 -23.09
N VAL A 109 18.74 11.74 -23.24
CA VAL A 109 19.20 12.87 -22.42
C VAL A 109 18.67 12.74 -21.00
N LEU A 110 17.41 12.33 -20.82
CA LEU A 110 16.81 12.10 -19.51
C LEU A 110 17.54 11.00 -18.73
N LEU A 111 17.91 9.90 -19.41
CA LEU A 111 18.67 8.81 -18.80
C LEU A 111 20.07 9.25 -18.36
N ARG A 112 20.75 10.10 -19.15
CA ARG A 112 22.03 10.70 -18.76
C ARG A 112 21.88 11.61 -17.53
N GLN A 113 20.86 12.47 -17.53
CA GLN A 113 20.57 13.33 -16.38
C GLN A 113 20.27 12.50 -15.12
N PHE A 114 19.50 11.43 -15.25
CA PHE A 114 19.22 10.50 -14.17
C PHE A 114 20.48 9.78 -13.67
N GLN A 115 21.35 9.33 -14.58
CA GLN A 115 22.63 8.72 -14.23
C GLN A 115 23.55 9.70 -13.49
N ASP A 116 23.65 10.94 -13.94
CA ASP A 116 24.44 11.99 -13.27
C ASP A 116 23.91 12.25 -11.85
N TYR A 117 22.59 12.27 -11.68
CA TYR A 117 21.96 12.40 -10.36
C TYR A 117 22.32 11.22 -9.44
N LEU A 118 22.25 9.98 -9.92
CA LEU A 118 22.64 8.80 -9.15
C LEU A 118 24.11 8.84 -8.71
N ILE A 119 25.00 9.34 -9.55
CA ILE A 119 26.43 9.52 -9.23
C ILE A 119 26.59 10.57 -8.13
N GLN A 120 25.88 11.70 -8.21
CA GLN A 120 25.90 12.74 -7.17
C GLN A 120 25.39 12.21 -5.82
N LEU A 121 24.30 11.44 -5.81
CA LEU A 121 23.83 10.76 -4.59
C LEU A 121 24.92 9.86 -3.99
N SER A 122 25.59 9.07 -4.83
CA SER A 122 26.66 8.16 -4.41
C SER A 122 27.83 8.89 -3.75
N GLN A 123 28.23 10.04 -4.30
CA GLN A 123 29.30 10.89 -3.73
C GLN A 123 28.94 11.37 -2.31
N ASN A 124 27.65 11.57 -2.05
CA ASN A 124 27.11 11.92 -0.74
C ASN A 124 26.79 10.69 0.14
N ARG A 125 27.26 9.49 -0.24
CA ARG A 125 27.00 8.20 0.42
C ARG A 125 25.51 7.86 0.54
N LYS A 126 24.69 8.42 -0.36
CA LYS A 126 23.28 8.09 -0.48
C LYS A 126 23.02 7.10 -1.62
N LYS A 127 21.90 6.41 -1.54
CA LYS A 127 21.32 5.54 -2.57
C LYS A 127 19.92 6.03 -2.92
N LEU A 128 19.39 5.62 -4.07
CA LEU A 128 18.01 5.89 -4.45
C LEU A 128 17.10 4.68 -4.19
N ALA A 129 15.98 4.88 -3.51
CA ALA A 129 14.89 3.92 -3.42
C ALA A 129 13.75 4.39 -4.34
N ILE A 130 13.41 3.59 -5.34
CA ILE A 130 12.24 3.84 -6.20
C ILE A 130 11.12 2.91 -5.76
N ILE A 131 10.02 3.48 -5.28
CA ILE A 131 8.83 2.74 -4.86
C ILE A 131 7.73 3.00 -5.89
N ILE A 132 7.20 1.95 -6.49
CA ILE A 132 6.17 2.03 -7.52
C ILE A 132 4.93 1.28 -7.02
N ASP A 133 3.86 2.00 -6.69
CA ASP A 133 2.55 1.42 -6.36
C ASP A 133 1.74 1.15 -7.65
N GLU A 134 0.86 0.15 -7.62
CA GLU A 134 0.10 -0.35 -8.78
C GLU A 134 0.98 -0.75 -9.99
N ALA A 135 2.17 -1.33 -9.73
CA ALA A 135 3.13 -1.68 -10.77
C ALA A 135 2.64 -2.70 -11.81
N GLN A 136 1.50 -3.39 -11.58
CA GLN A 136 0.87 -4.23 -12.61
C GLN A 136 0.47 -3.43 -13.86
N ASP A 137 0.20 -2.13 -13.70
CA ASP A 137 -0.27 -1.25 -14.77
C ASP A 137 0.87 -0.72 -15.65
N LEU A 138 2.13 -0.84 -15.21
CA LEU A 138 3.29 -0.41 -15.99
C LEU A 138 3.45 -1.24 -17.28
N PRO A 139 3.61 -0.63 -18.47
CA PRO A 139 3.95 -1.36 -19.68
C PRO A 139 5.18 -2.26 -19.53
N ASN A 140 5.23 -3.36 -20.29
CA ASN A 140 6.38 -4.28 -20.27
C ASN A 140 7.70 -3.57 -20.63
N GLU A 141 7.64 -2.63 -21.57
CA GLU A 141 8.80 -1.82 -21.99
C GLU A 141 9.30 -0.93 -20.85
N THR A 142 8.40 -0.41 -20.00
CA THR A 142 8.76 0.37 -18.82
C THR A 142 9.40 -0.49 -17.73
N LEU A 143 8.90 -1.71 -17.51
CA LEU A 143 9.55 -2.68 -16.61
C LEU A 143 10.94 -3.08 -17.11
N GLU A 144 11.10 -3.24 -18.42
CA GLU A 144 12.41 -3.51 -19.03
C GLU A 144 13.35 -2.30 -18.90
N GLN A 145 12.84 -1.07 -19.04
CA GLN A 145 13.62 0.14 -18.78
C GLN A 145 14.11 0.20 -17.33
N LEU A 146 13.26 -0.13 -16.34
CA LEU A 146 13.66 -0.26 -14.93
C LEU A 146 14.75 -1.31 -14.74
N ARG A 147 14.63 -2.46 -15.41
CA ARG A 147 15.67 -3.51 -15.41
C ARG A 147 17.00 -2.97 -15.92
N LEU A 148 16.99 -2.23 -17.03
CA LEU A 148 18.20 -1.63 -17.61
C LEU A 148 18.84 -0.62 -16.65
N LEU A 149 18.03 0.27 -16.06
CA LEU A 149 18.47 1.27 -15.09
C LEU A 149 19.12 0.66 -13.85
N SER A 150 18.59 -0.44 -13.35
CA SER A 150 19.15 -1.13 -12.17
C SER A 150 20.57 -1.68 -12.37
N ASN A 151 21.05 -1.76 -13.62
CA ASN A 151 22.44 -2.12 -13.93
C ASN A 151 23.39 -0.92 -13.79
N ILE A 152 22.88 0.29 -13.62
CA ILE A 152 23.71 1.45 -13.32
C ILE A 152 24.25 1.26 -11.89
N GLU A 153 25.51 0.87 -11.83
CA GLU A 153 26.23 0.63 -10.58
C GLU A 153 27.63 1.23 -10.67
N THR A 154 28.19 1.58 -9.51
CA THR A 154 29.63 1.85 -9.43
C THR A 154 30.38 0.53 -9.33
N THR A 155 31.69 0.54 -9.52
CA THR A 155 32.54 -0.66 -9.36
C THR A 155 32.45 -1.32 -7.97
N LYS A 156 31.85 -0.64 -6.97
CA LYS A 156 31.78 -1.13 -5.59
C LYS A 156 30.37 -1.21 -5.02
N ASN A 157 29.41 -0.39 -5.48
CA ASN A 157 28.10 -0.27 -4.85
C ASN A 157 26.96 -0.10 -5.86
N LYS A 158 25.82 -0.74 -5.55
CA LYS A 158 24.52 -0.41 -6.16
C LYS A 158 24.11 1.01 -5.80
N LEU A 159 23.65 1.75 -6.81
CA LEU A 159 23.21 3.14 -6.66
C LEU A 159 21.72 3.28 -6.38
N MET A 160 20.94 2.25 -6.72
CA MET A 160 19.50 2.28 -6.60
C MET A 160 18.91 0.91 -6.27
N GLN A 161 17.75 0.93 -5.63
CA GLN A 161 16.92 -0.22 -5.33
C GLN A 161 15.47 0.10 -5.70
N ILE A 162 14.76 -0.87 -6.27
CA ILE A 162 13.40 -0.69 -6.76
C ILE A 162 12.45 -1.62 -6.01
N LEU A 163 11.41 -1.06 -5.41
CA LEU A 163 10.30 -1.78 -4.81
C LEU A 163 9.07 -1.66 -5.72
N LEU A 164 8.66 -2.78 -6.32
CA LEU A 164 7.42 -2.86 -7.09
C LEU A 164 6.29 -3.37 -6.18
N VAL A 165 5.28 -2.53 -5.98
CA VAL A 165 4.09 -2.88 -5.21
C VAL A 165 2.90 -2.94 -6.16
N GLY A 166 2.09 -4.01 -6.06
CA GLY A 166 0.98 -4.17 -6.99
C GLY A 166 -0.03 -5.22 -6.58
N GLN A 167 -0.92 -5.54 -7.51
CA GLN A 167 -1.92 -6.60 -7.37
C GLN A 167 -1.34 -7.95 -7.83
N PRO A 168 -1.98 -9.10 -7.54
CA PRO A 168 -1.49 -10.42 -7.96
C PRO A 168 -1.19 -10.56 -9.46
N GLU A 169 -1.83 -9.74 -10.30
CA GLU A 169 -1.59 -9.60 -11.74
C GLU A 169 -0.13 -9.23 -12.05
N LEU A 170 0.55 -8.49 -11.16
CA LEU A 170 1.98 -8.19 -11.29
C LEU A 170 2.81 -9.47 -11.27
N ASN A 171 2.50 -10.42 -10.38
CA ASN A 171 3.22 -11.70 -10.34
C ASN A 171 3.01 -12.51 -11.61
N ASN A 172 1.80 -12.52 -12.17
CA ASN A 172 1.51 -13.17 -13.45
C ASN A 172 2.32 -12.54 -14.58
N LYS A 173 2.38 -11.21 -14.61
CA LYS A 173 3.14 -10.43 -15.59
C LYS A 173 4.65 -10.69 -15.50
N LEU A 174 5.22 -10.62 -14.31
CA LEU A 174 6.64 -10.89 -14.06
C LEU A 174 7.03 -12.34 -14.32
N SER A 175 6.07 -13.27 -14.23
CA SER A 175 6.28 -14.68 -14.56
C SER A 175 6.28 -14.98 -16.06
N SER A 176 5.87 -14.02 -16.90
CA SER A 176 5.85 -14.19 -18.35
C SER A 176 7.26 -14.34 -18.95
N TYR A 177 7.34 -15.00 -20.11
CA TYR A 177 8.62 -15.18 -20.83
C TYR A 177 9.30 -13.84 -21.17
N ALA A 178 8.51 -12.82 -21.51
CA ALA A 178 9.01 -11.47 -21.81
C ALA A 178 9.76 -10.86 -20.62
N MET A 179 9.34 -11.15 -19.38
CA MET A 179 9.89 -10.59 -18.15
C MET A 179 10.99 -11.45 -17.51
N ARG A 180 11.44 -12.54 -18.15
CA ARG A 180 12.40 -13.50 -17.57
C ARG A 180 13.69 -12.85 -17.05
N GLN A 181 14.18 -11.81 -17.73
CA GLN A 181 15.43 -11.13 -17.35
C GLN A 181 15.23 -10.26 -16.10
N LEU A 182 14.10 -9.55 -16.00
CA LEU A 182 13.75 -8.80 -14.80
C LEU A 182 13.48 -9.74 -13.63
N ARG A 183 12.76 -10.84 -13.87
CA ARG A 183 12.47 -11.87 -12.87
C ARG A 183 13.71 -12.41 -12.17
N GLN A 184 14.81 -12.63 -12.91
CA GLN A 184 16.08 -13.08 -12.34
C GLN A 184 16.80 -12.04 -11.47
N ARG A 185 16.41 -10.75 -11.57
CA ARG A 185 16.97 -9.65 -10.76
C ARG A 185 16.18 -9.39 -9.48
N ILE A 186 14.99 -9.97 -9.35
CA ILE A 186 14.14 -9.82 -8.18
C ILE A 186 14.60 -10.81 -7.12
N SER A 187 15.08 -10.27 -6.00
CA SER A 187 15.58 -11.06 -4.86
C SER A 187 14.49 -11.39 -3.86
N ILE A 188 13.49 -10.51 -3.74
CA ILE A 188 12.42 -10.62 -2.75
C ILE A 188 11.07 -10.63 -3.46
N TYR A 189 10.26 -11.63 -3.12
CA TYR A 189 8.88 -11.78 -3.56
C TYR A 189 7.99 -12.03 -2.35
N GLU A 190 7.15 -11.06 -2.01
CA GLU A 190 6.25 -11.16 -0.87
C GLU A 190 4.79 -10.95 -1.26
N SER A 191 3.90 -11.54 -0.46
CA SER A 191 2.45 -11.41 -0.58
C SER A 191 1.89 -10.76 0.69
N LEU A 192 1.27 -9.59 0.53
CA LEU A 192 0.48 -8.94 1.56
C LEU A 192 -0.89 -9.61 1.64
N ASP A 193 -1.00 -10.53 2.59
CA ASP A 193 -2.19 -11.35 2.80
C ASP A 193 -3.33 -10.54 3.44
N GLN A 194 -4.56 -11.00 3.23
CA GLN A 194 -5.71 -10.47 3.96
C GLN A 194 -5.58 -10.78 5.46
N LEU A 195 -6.26 -9.98 6.29
CA LEU A 195 -6.31 -10.26 7.72
C LEU A 195 -7.00 -11.59 7.98
N SER A 196 -6.43 -12.42 8.86
CA SER A 196 -7.15 -13.57 9.40
C SER A 196 -8.44 -13.13 10.10
N LYS A 197 -9.38 -14.06 10.30
CA LYS A 197 -10.64 -13.77 11.03
C LYS A 197 -10.37 -13.13 12.41
N GLN A 198 -9.31 -13.55 13.10
CA GLN A 198 -8.92 -13.00 14.40
C GLN A 198 -8.32 -11.60 14.25
N GLU A 199 -7.40 -11.40 13.31
CA GLU A 199 -6.82 -10.08 13.03
C GLU A 199 -7.88 -9.08 12.58
N ALA A 200 -8.87 -9.49 11.78
CA ALA A 200 -9.96 -8.63 11.36
C ALA A 200 -10.80 -8.13 12.55
N LEU A 201 -11.02 -8.97 13.57
CA LEU A 201 -11.68 -8.55 14.82
C LEU A 201 -10.81 -7.54 15.58
N HIS A 202 -9.52 -7.87 15.78
CA HIS A 202 -8.57 -7.00 16.46
C HIS A 202 -8.40 -5.67 15.73
N TYR A 203 -8.41 -5.66 14.41
CA TYR A 203 -8.36 -4.47 13.58
C TYR A 203 -9.51 -3.52 13.87
N ILE A 204 -10.76 -4.03 13.91
CA ILE A 204 -11.94 -3.21 14.22
C ILE A 204 -11.82 -2.61 15.62
N LEU A 205 -11.45 -3.43 16.61
CA LEU A 205 -11.32 -3.00 18.00
C LEU A 205 -10.19 -1.99 18.17
N PHE A 206 -9.05 -2.20 17.51
CA PHE A 206 -7.91 -1.29 17.48
C PHE A 206 -8.29 0.06 16.88
N ARG A 207 -8.97 0.08 15.74
CA ARG A 207 -9.42 1.33 15.12
C ARG A 207 -10.38 2.11 16.03
N LEU A 208 -11.27 1.40 16.72
CA LEU A 208 -12.15 2.01 17.72
C LEU A 208 -11.43 2.47 18.99
N SER A 209 -10.27 1.89 19.32
CA SER A 209 -9.49 2.32 20.50
C SER A 209 -8.62 3.53 20.22
N LYS A 210 -8.42 3.89 18.95
CA LYS A 210 -7.64 5.08 18.53
C LYS A 210 -8.42 6.39 18.63
N VAL A 211 -9.73 6.30 18.85
CA VAL A 211 -10.61 7.47 18.96
C VAL A 211 -11.32 7.43 20.30
N GLN A 212 -11.59 8.60 20.86
CA GLN A 212 -12.59 8.69 21.92
C GLN A 212 -13.93 8.25 21.32
N LYS A 213 -14.69 7.46 22.07
CA LYS A 213 -16.04 7.05 21.70
C LYS A 213 -16.94 7.16 22.92
N GLY A 214 -18.19 7.56 22.72
CA GLY A 214 -19.23 7.49 23.75
C GLY A 214 -19.67 6.05 23.99
N ASP A 215 -20.97 5.82 24.09
CA ASP A 215 -21.56 4.49 24.37
C ASP A 215 -21.57 3.55 23.14
N LEU A 216 -20.86 3.91 22.06
CA LEU A 216 -20.78 3.12 20.84
C LEU A 216 -20.20 1.73 21.14
N SER A 217 -20.99 0.70 20.83
CA SER A 217 -20.59 -0.69 21.02
C SER A 217 -20.99 -1.56 19.83
N PHE A 218 -20.13 -2.53 19.49
CA PHE A 218 -20.44 -3.59 18.54
C PHE A 218 -20.66 -4.88 19.31
N THR A 219 -21.70 -5.63 18.97
CA THR A 219 -21.87 -6.97 19.55
C THR A 219 -20.86 -7.95 18.95
N ASN A 220 -20.50 -8.99 19.72
CA ASN A 220 -19.60 -10.05 19.22
C ASN A 220 -20.09 -10.70 17.94
N VAL A 221 -21.41 -10.83 17.77
CA VAL A 221 -22.01 -11.36 16.54
C VAL A 221 -21.77 -10.38 15.38
N ALA A 222 -22.01 -9.08 15.59
CA ALA A 222 -21.75 -8.05 14.58
C ALA A 222 -20.29 -8.07 14.11
N LEU A 223 -19.33 -8.06 15.04
CA LEU A 223 -17.90 -8.10 14.74
C LEU A 223 -17.51 -9.33 13.91
N LYS A 224 -17.98 -10.52 14.32
CA LYS A 224 -17.72 -11.78 13.60
C LYS A 224 -18.34 -11.77 12.20
N THR A 225 -19.54 -11.19 12.04
CA THR A 225 -20.17 -11.03 10.73
C THR A 225 -19.37 -10.11 9.83
N ILE A 226 -18.89 -8.96 10.33
CA ILE A 226 -18.05 -8.02 9.57
C ILE A 226 -16.76 -8.72 9.13
N ALA A 227 -16.02 -9.33 10.07
CA ALA A 227 -14.75 -10.00 9.80
C ALA A 227 -14.88 -11.11 8.75
N LYS A 228 -16.01 -11.82 8.73
CA LYS A 228 -16.26 -12.89 7.76
C LYS A 228 -16.69 -12.36 6.39
N SER A 229 -17.57 -11.37 6.35
CA SER A 229 -18.09 -10.80 5.10
C SER A 229 -17.07 -9.93 4.37
N SER A 230 -16.09 -9.35 5.08
CA SER A 230 -15.00 -8.57 4.49
C SER A 230 -13.89 -9.41 3.88
N LEU A 231 -13.87 -10.74 4.12
CA LEU A 231 -12.77 -11.63 3.75
C LEU A 231 -11.41 -11.19 4.30
N GLY A 232 -11.40 -10.47 5.42
CA GLY A 232 -10.18 -9.94 6.00
C GLY A 232 -9.62 -8.72 5.28
N ILE A 233 -10.29 -8.18 4.25
CA ILE A 233 -9.81 -7.01 3.51
C ILE A 233 -10.09 -5.73 4.33
N PRO A 234 -9.07 -5.00 4.81
CA PRO A 234 -9.24 -3.79 5.63
C PRO A 234 -10.21 -2.75 5.01
N ARG A 235 -10.10 -2.48 3.71
CA ARG A 235 -11.00 -1.53 3.03
C ARG A 235 -12.47 -1.95 3.12
N LEU A 236 -12.76 -3.24 2.97
CA LEU A 236 -14.13 -3.76 3.11
C LEU A 236 -14.59 -3.69 4.57
N ILE A 237 -13.72 -4.03 5.53
CA ILE A 237 -14.03 -3.89 6.97
C ILE A 237 -14.45 -2.44 7.27
N ASN A 238 -13.64 -1.47 6.86
CA ASN A 238 -13.90 -0.05 7.08
C ASN A 238 -15.21 0.41 6.41
N THR A 239 -15.46 -0.05 5.18
CA THR A 239 -16.69 0.29 4.45
C THR A 239 -17.93 -0.25 5.16
N ILE A 240 -17.89 -1.51 5.62
CA ILE A 240 -19.00 -2.15 6.34
C ILE A 240 -19.22 -1.45 7.69
N CYS A 241 -18.15 -1.16 8.44
CA CYS A 241 -18.25 -0.48 9.73
C CYS A 241 -18.82 0.94 9.58
N SER A 242 -18.31 1.71 8.61
CA SER A 242 -18.80 3.06 8.29
C SER A 242 -20.29 3.06 7.95
N ARG A 243 -20.72 2.10 7.11
CA ARG A 243 -22.14 1.96 6.76
C ARG A 243 -22.99 1.53 7.95
N SER A 244 -22.45 0.67 8.82
CA SER A 244 -23.13 0.23 10.06
C SER A 244 -23.33 1.40 11.03
N LEU A 245 -22.34 2.29 11.16
CA LEU A 245 -22.47 3.52 11.96
C LEU A 245 -23.57 4.43 11.41
N PHE A 246 -23.60 4.62 10.09
CA PHE A 246 -24.63 5.45 9.44
C PHE A 246 -26.07 4.91 9.66
N ILE A 247 -26.26 3.59 9.56
CA ILE A 247 -27.56 2.95 9.81
C ILE A 247 -27.94 3.06 11.28
N ALA A 248 -26.99 2.79 12.20
CA ALA A 248 -27.21 2.92 13.64
C ALA A 248 -27.59 4.36 14.05
N TYR A 249 -26.95 5.37 13.44
CA TYR A 249 -27.33 6.78 13.59
C TYR A 249 -28.77 7.04 13.13
N SER A 250 -29.14 6.56 11.94
CA SER A 250 -30.51 6.69 11.42
C SER A 250 -31.57 6.03 12.33
N LEU A 251 -31.18 4.98 13.06
CA LEU A 251 -32.02 4.27 14.03
C LEU A 251 -31.90 4.79 15.47
N ASN A 252 -31.15 5.88 15.70
CA ASN A 252 -30.89 6.48 17.01
C ASN A 252 -30.39 5.45 18.06
N THR A 253 -29.47 4.55 17.68
CA THR A 253 -28.92 3.53 18.58
C THR A 253 -27.40 3.55 18.65
N ASN A 254 -26.85 3.38 19.86
CA ASN A 254 -25.41 3.25 20.11
C ASN A 254 -24.90 1.81 19.99
N ARG A 255 -25.78 0.83 19.79
CA ARG A 255 -25.43 -0.60 19.80
C ARG A 255 -25.55 -1.21 18.41
N ILE A 256 -24.40 -1.42 17.75
CA ILE A 256 -24.32 -2.09 16.44
C ILE A 256 -24.43 -3.60 16.63
N ASN A 257 -25.56 -4.15 16.20
CA ASN A 257 -25.87 -5.57 16.27
C ASN A 257 -25.84 -6.23 14.88
N PHE A 258 -26.17 -7.52 14.84
CA PHE A 258 -26.20 -8.29 13.60
C PHE A 258 -27.17 -7.71 12.55
N ALA A 259 -28.34 -7.21 12.96
CA ALA A 259 -29.34 -6.68 12.03
C ALA A 259 -28.81 -5.44 11.29
N ILE A 260 -28.16 -4.52 12.02
CA ILE A 260 -27.54 -3.32 11.45
C ILE A 260 -26.42 -3.70 10.46
N VAL A 261 -25.56 -4.66 10.83
CA VAL A 261 -24.50 -5.13 9.91
C VAL A 261 -25.09 -5.82 8.68
N LYS A 262 -26.17 -6.60 8.84
CA LYS A 262 -26.86 -7.26 7.74
C LYS A 262 -27.42 -6.24 6.74
N GLU A 263 -28.05 -5.18 7.25
CA GLU A 263 -28.56 -4.07 6.44
C GLU A 263 -27.41 -3.32 5.74
N ALA A 264 -26.30 -3.06 6.46
CA ALA A 264 -25.11 -2.47 5.87
C ALA A 264 -24.57 -3.28 4.70
N LEU A 265 -24.44 -4.60 4.87
CA LEU A 265 -24.00 -5.52 3.81
C LEU A 265 -24.93 -5.50 2.60
N GLN A 266 -26.25 -5.51 2.83
CA GLN A 266 -27.24 -5.42 1.75
C GLN A 266 -27.12 -4.10 0.98
N SER A 267 -27.01 -2.96 1.69
CA SER A 267 -26.86 -1.64 1.05
C SER A 267 -25.58 -1.49 0.23
N LEU A 268 -24.53 -2.26 0.57
CA LEU A 268 -23.25 -2.28 -0.12
C LEU A 268 -23.15 -3.36 -1.20
N ASN A 269 -24.22 -4.13 -1.44
CA ASN A 269 -24.21 -5.32 -2.31
C ASN A 269 -23.11 -6.34 -1.96
N ILE A 270 -22.76 -6.49 -0.67
CA ILE A 270 -21.79 -7.47 -0.19
C ILE A 270 -22.54 -8.72 0.30
N LYS A 271 -22.15 -9.90 -0.23
CA LYS A 271 -22.80 -11.17 0.14
C LYS A 271 -22.55 -11.52 1.61
N LEU A 272 -23.63 -11.83 2.33
CA LEU A 272 -23.55 -12.52 3.62
C LEU A 272 -23.00 -13.93 3.42
N ARG A 273 -21.95 -14.28 4.14
CA ARG A 273 -21.38 -15.63 4.10
C ARG A 273 -21.71 -16.37 5.40
N PHE A 274 -22.59 -17.36 5.33
CA PHE A 274 -22.82 -18.35 6.39
C PHE A 274 -22.06 -19.66 6.02
N GLY A 275 -21.47 -20.37 6.99
CA GLY A 275 -20.67 -21.59 6.74
C GLY A 275 -19.30 -21.64 7.43
N PHE A 276 -18.98 -22.78 8.06
CA PHE A 276 -17.73 -23.10 8.77
C PHE A 276 -16.62 -23.47 7.79
#